data_AF-A0A8T7BCU6-F1
#
_entry.id   AF-A0A8T7BCU6-F1
#
_cell.length_a   1.000
_cell.length_b   1.000
_cell.length_c   1.000
_cell.angle_alpha   90.00
_cell.angle_beta   90.00
_cell.angle_gamma   90.00
#
_symmetry.space_group_name_H-M   'P 1'
#
loop_
_entity.id
_entity.type
_entity.pdbx_description
1 polymer ?
#
loop_
_entity_poly.entity_id
_entity_poly.type
_entity_poly.pdbx_seq_one_letter_code
_entity_poly.pdbx_strand_id
1 'polypeptide(L)'
;MSSGTPCFVSTLTNNQEAIRLAKLLCGPQKVRNQAQKALDEDDARRAARLATYAPEVNPGDAAARQIRQAAFKRIARTTVSANERNYLRTIIKEENGEINWKRMFSTATYQAVSEQSIDSVLSLMKSRFKAEDANGVTLSVKVQVANEKPL
;
A
#
# COMPACT_ATOMS: atom_id res chain seq x y z
N MET A 1 20.80 -4.51 -17.53
CA MET A 1 21.16 -3.09 -17.68
C MET A 1 21.02 -2.44 -16.31
N SER A 2 22.14 -2.27 -15.61
CA SER A 2 22.17 -1.63 -14.29
C SER A 2 22.00 -0.13 -14.49
N SER A 3 20.87 0.43 -14.05
CA SER A 3 20.69 1.89 -13.95
C SER A 3 21.56 2.40 -12.79
N GLY A 4 22.87 2.47 -13.01
CA GLY A 4 23.87 2.98 -12.07
C GLY A 4 23.77 4.50 -11.89
N THR A 5 22.57 5.02 -11.63
CA THR A 5 22.36 6.45 -11.39
C THR A 5 22.50 6.72 -9.89
N PRO A 6 23.53 7.48 -9.46
CA PRO A 6 23.85 7.67 -8.04
C PRO A 6 22.77 8.41 -7.25
N CYS A 7 21.81 9.06 -7.92
CA CYS A 7 20.69 9.76 -7.27
C CYS A 7 19.66 8.83 -6.60
N PHE A 8 19.69 7.50 -6.83
CA PHE A 8 18.76 6.56 -6.19
C PHE A 8 19.24 6.02 -4.83
N VAL A 9 20.46 6.36 -4.40
CA VAL A 9 21.02 5.87 -3.12
C VAL A 9 20.39 6.57 -1.92
N SER A 10 19.90 7.81 -2.10
CA SER A 10 19.19 8.59 -1.09
C SER A 10 17.86 9.12 -1.64
N THR A 11 16.93 8.22 -1.92
CA THR A 11 15.59 8.62 -2.38
C THR A 11 14.75 9.20 -1.26
N LEU A 12 13.93 10.19 -1.61
CA LEU A 12 12.87 10.68 -0.73
C LEU A 12 11.82 9.60 -0.53
N THR A 13 11.07 9.69 0.56
CA THR A 13 9.84 8.90 0.69
C THR A 13 8.80 9.38 -0.34
N ASN A 14 7.90 8.49 -0.77
CA ASN A 14 6.86 8.80 -1.75
C ASN A 14 6.06 10.07 -1.38
N ASN A 15 5.75 10.25 -0.09
CA ASN A 15 5.03 11.41 0.41
C ASN A 15 5.84 12.71 0.26
N GLN A 16 7.12 12.69 0.64
CA GLN A 16 8.02 13.84 0.50
C GLN A 16 8.21 14.25 -0.97
N GLU A 17 8.34 13.26 -1.86
CA GLU A 17 8.43 13.51 -3.29
C GLU A 17 7.12 14.10 -3.84
N ALA A 18 5.97 13.52 -3.48
CA ALA A 18 4.66 14.00 -3.90
C ALA A 18 4.41 15.45 -3.46
N ILE A 19 4.76 15.80 -2.21
CA ILE A 19 4.66 17.18 -1.71
C ILE A 19 5.53 18.13 -2.55
N ARG A 20 6.78 17.76 -2.84
CA ARG A 20 7.69 18.60 -3.64
C ARG A 20 7.19 18.75 -5.07
N LEU A 21 6.74 17.66 -5.70
CA LEU A 21 6.18 17.67 -7.05
C LEU A 21 4.89 18.51 -7.13
N ALA A 22 3.99 18.39 -6.17
CA ALA A 22 2.78 19.19 -6.14
C ALA A 22 3.07 20.68 -5.99
N LYS A 23 4.09 21.06 -5.20
CA LYS A 23 4.56 22.45 -5.12
C LYS A 23 5.10 22.95 -6.46
N LEU A 24 5.92 22.15 -7.14
CA LEU A 24 6.45 22.49 -8.48
C LEU A 24 5.34 22.63 -9.52
N LEU A 25 4.29 21.80 -9.42
CA LEU A 25 3.10 21.85 -10.27
C LEU A 25 2.09 22.92 -9.85
N CYS A 26 2.51 23.89 -9.01
CA CYS A 26 1.72 25.04 -8.58
C CYS A 26 0.45 24.69 -7.77
N GLY A 27 0.52 23.64 -6.94
CA GLY A 27 -0.49 23.29 -5.94
C GLY A 27 -1.44 22.14 -6.30
N PRO A 28 -2.16 21.58 -5.32
CA PRO A 28 -2.97 20.36 -5.48
C PRO A 28 -4.10 20.52 -6.51
N GLN A 29 -4.70 21.72 -6.60
CA GLN A 29 -5.75 22.01 -7.58
C GLN A 29 -5.25 21.88 -9.03
N LYS A 30 -4.04 22.37 -9.34
CA LYS A 30 -3.51 22.29 -10.70
C LYS A 30 -3.09 20.87 -11.06
N VAL A 31 -2.54 20.12 -10.10
CA VAL A 31 -2.28 18.68 -10.27
C VAL A 31 -3.57 17.94 -10.62
N ARG A 32 -4.67 18.25 -9.91
CA ARG A 32 -6.00 17.69 -10.17
C ARG A 32 -6.51 18.04 -11.57
N ASN A 33 -6.45 19.31 -11.95
CA ASN A 33 -6.87 19.76 -13.28
C ASN A 33 -6.04 19.08 -14.39
N GLN A 34 -4.74 18.92 -14.18
CA GLN A 34 -3.86 18.25 -15.15
C GLN A 34 -4.15 16.74 -15.22
N ALA A 35 -4.51 16.12 -14.09
CA ALA A 35 -4.94 14.72 -14.06
C ALA A 35 -6.25 14.52 -14.83
N GLN A 36 -7.23 15.42 -14.65
CA GLN A 36 -8.49 15.40 -15.40
C GLN A 36 -8.22 15.60 -16.91
N LYS A 37 -7.42 16.60 -17.27
CA LYS A 37 -7.06 16.85 -18.66
C LYS A 37 -6.38 15.64 -19.32
N ALA A 38 -5.46 14.97 -18.62
CA ALA A 38 -4.83 13.75 -19.12
C ALA A 38 -5.85 12.62 -19.32
N LEU A 39 -6.87 12.53 -18.47
CA LEU A 39 -7.95 11.56 -18.61
C LEU A 39 -8.83 11.87 -19.85
N ASP A 40 -9.12 13.15 -20.07
CA ASP A 40 -9.89 13.62 -21.23
C ASP A 40 -9.13 13.41 -22.54
N GLU A 41 -7.79 13.48 -22.51
CA GLU A 41 -6.86 13.17 -23.61
C GLU A 41 -6.61 11.65 -23.80
N ASP A 42 -7.34 10.78 -23.09
CA ASP A 42 -7.20 9.31 -23.06
C ASP A 42 -5.83 8.78 -22.57
N ASP A 43 -5.01 9.64 -21.95
CA ASP A 43 -3.78 9.25 -21.26
C ASP A 43 -4.07 8.83 -19.81
N ALA A 44 -4.77 7.70 -19.68
CA ALA A 44 -5.21 7.18 -18.39
C ALA A 44 -4.04 6.84 -17.44
N ARG A 45 -2.87 6.42 -17.97
CA ARG A 45 -1.69 6.11 -17.13
C ARG A 45 -1.10 7.37 -16.51
N ARG A 46 -1.01 8.46 -17.28
CA ARG A 46 -0.57 9.76 -16.75
C ARG A 46 -1.59 10.35 -15.78
N ALA A 47 -2.87 10.26 -16.09
CA ALA A 47 -3.96 10.70 -15.21
C ALA A 47 -3.89 10.00 -13.84
N ALA A 48 -3.75 8.67 -13.84
CA ALA A 48 -3.61 7.88 -12.61
C ALA A 48 -2.39 8.29 -11.77
N ARG A 49 -1.25 8.55 -12.42
CA ARG A 49 -0.02 8.98 -11.74
C ARG A 49 -0.19 10.34 -11.07
N LEU A 50 -0.72 11.32 -11.80
CA LEU A 50 -0.96 12.67 -11.28
C LEU A 50 -1.97 12.67 -10.14
N ALA A 51 -3.08 11.94 -10.31
CA ALA A 51 -4.11 11.81 -9.30
C ALA A 51 -3.64 11.03 -8.05
N THR A 52 -2.54 10.29 -8.13
CA THR A 52 -1.92 9.62 -6.97
C THR A 52 -1.12 10.58 -6.09
N TYR A 53 -0.55 11.65 -6.65
CA TYR A 53 0.18 12.65 -5.86
C TYR A 53 -0.74 13.58 -5.07
N ALA A 54 -1.99 13.76 -5.49
CA ALA A 54 -2.93 14.66 -4.81
C ALA A 54 -3.35 14.18 -3.39
N PRO A 55 -3.70 12.89 -3.17
CA PRO A 55 -3.99 12.35 -1.85
C PRO A 55 -2.82 12.41 -0.86
N GLU A 56 -1.57 12.35 -1.34
CA GLU A 56 -0.37 12.49 -0.49
C GLU A 56 -0.21 13.89 0.10
N VAL A 57 -0.79 14.91 -0.57
CA VAL A 57 -0.79 16.31 -0.12
C VAL A 57 -2.07 16.65 0.65
N ASN A 58 -3.21 16.06 0.26
CA ASN A 58 -4.49 16.19 0.94
C ASN A 58 -5.21 14.82 0.97
N PRO A 59 -5.10 14.05 2.07
CA PRO A 59 -5.70 12.71 2.18
C PRO A 59 -7.22 12.66 1.98
N GLY A 60 -7.91 13.79 2.19
CA GLY A 60 -9.36 13.95 2.05
C GLY A 60 -9.85 14.39 0.67
N ASP A 61 -8.97 14.54 -0.34
CA ASP A 61 -9.39 15.01 -1.67
C ASP A 61 -10.18 13.92 -2.44
N ALA A 62 -11.50 13.93 -2.24
CA ALA A 62 -12.42 13.01 -2.89
C ALA A 62 -12.41 13.14 -4.42
N ALA A 63 -12.17 14.35 -4.96
CA ALA A 63 -12.16 14.58 -6.40
C ALA A 63 -10.91 13.97 -7.04
N ALA A 64 -9.73 14.12 -6.41
CA ALA A 64 -8.52 13.43 -6.86
C ALA A 64 -8.68 11.90 -6.84
N ARG A 65 -9.32 11.37 -5.78
CA ARG A 65 -9.65 9.94 -5.69
C ARG A 65 -10.55 9.50 -6.84
N GLN A 66 -11.62 10.24 -7.15
CA GLN A 66 -12.53 9.91 -8.25
C GLN A 66 -11.81 9.89 -9.61
N ILE A 67 -10.95 10.86 -9.88
CA ILE A 67 -10.14 10.91 -11.11
C ILE A 67 -9.22 9.69 -11.20
N ARG A 68 -8.54 9.35 -10.10
CA ARG A 68 -7.69 8.16 -10.01
C ARG A 68 -8.46 6.89 -10.30
N GLN A 69 -9.64 6.72 -9.68
CA GLN A 69 -10.49 5.56 -9.93
C GLN A 69 -10.98 5.49 -11.37
N ALA A 70 -11.35 6.61 -11.99
CA ALA A 70 -11.75 6.67 -13.39
C ALA A 70 -10.60 6.24 -14.31
N ALA A 71 -9.39 6.75 -14.07
CA ALA A 71 -8.18 6.35 -14.78
C ALA A 71 -7.87 4.85 -14.62
N PHE A 72 -7.93 4.32 -13.40
CA PHE A 72 -7.76 2.89 -13.13
C PHE A 72 -8.81 2.02 -13.82
N LYS A 73 -10.09 2.45 -13.84
CA LYS A 73 -11.14 1.75 -14.60
C LYS A 73 -10.84 1.72 -16.10
N ARG A 74 -10.32 2.82 -16.66
CA ARG A 74 -9.91 2.88 -18.08
C ARG A 74 -8.75 1.93 -18.37
N ILE A 75 -7.69 1.95 -17.57
CA ILE A 75 -6.54 1.03 -17.72
C ILE A 75 -6.96 -0.43 -17.56
N ALA A 76 -7.80 -0.74 -16.57
CA ALA A 76 -8.28 -2.10 -16.34
C ALA A 76 -9.13 -2.65 -17.51
N ARG A 77 -9.82 -1.77 -18.25
CA ARG A 77 -10.57 -2.15 -19.46
C ARG A 77 -9.68 -2.43 -20.66
N THR A 78 -8.54 -1.73 -20.77
CA THR A 78 -7.68 -1.80 -21.97
C THR A 78 -6.47 -2.72 -21.79
N THR A 79 -6.01 -2.97 -20.56
CA THR A 79 -4.87 -3.85 -20.32
C THR A 79 -5.17 -5.30 -20.71
N VAL A 80 -4.16 -5.96 -21.29
CA VAL A 80 -4.17 -7.39 -21.58
C VAL A 80 -3.85 -8.23 -20.33
N SER A 81 -3.13 -7.67 -19.35
CA SER A 81 -2.69 -8.37 -18.16
C SER A 81 -3.84 -8.55 -17.17
N ALA A 82 -4.22 -9.80 -16.91
CA ALA A 82 -5.21 -10.12 -15.88
C ALA A 82 -4.73 -9.66 -14.49
N ASN A 83 -3.43 -9.75 -14.21
CA ASN A 83 -2.85 -9.32 -12.94
C ASN A 83 -2.97 -7.81 -12.76
N GLU A 84 -2.61 -7.02 -13.77
CA GLU A 84 -2.75 -5.55 -13.72
C GLU A 84 -4.22 -5.16 -13.57
N ARG A 85 -5.11 -5.79 -14.34
CA ARG A 85 -6.56 -5.55 -14.26
C ARG A 85 -7.12 -5.83 -12.87
N ASN A 86 -6.77 -6.97 -12.28
CA ASN A 86 -7.26 -7.37 -10.97
C ASN A 86 -6.71 -6.46 -9.88
N TYR A 87 -5.42 -6.14 -9.93
CA TYR A 87 -4.78 -5.22 -8.99
C TYR A 87 -5.48 -3.86 -8.96
N LEU A 88 -5.70 -3.24 -10.12
CA LEU A 88 -6.36 -1.94 -10.22
C LEU A 88 -7.82 -1.97 -9.73
N ARG A 89 -8.55 -3.06 -10.04
CA ARG A 89 -9.93 -3.23 -9.55
C ARG A 89 -9.97 -3.40 -8.04
N THR A 90 -9.03 -4.14 -7.48
CA THR A 90 -8.91 -4.32 -6.03
C THR A 90 -8.68 -2.98 -5.33
N ILE A 91 -7.75 -2.15 -5.83
CA ILE A 91 -7.52 -0.80 -5.27
C ILE A 91 -8.81 0.03 -5.26
N ILE A 92 -9.58 0.05 -6.35
CA ILE A 92 -10.84 0.80 -6.41
C ILE A 92 -11.81 0.31 -5.33
N LYS A 93 -11.93 -1.02 -5.17
CA LYS A 93 -12.82 -1.61 -4.18
C LYS A 93 -12.39 -1.32 -2.74
N GLU A 94 -11.08 -1.35 -2.46
CA GLU A 94 -10.53 -0.96 -1.18
C GLU A 94 -10.86 0.50 -0.83
N GLU A 95 -10.64 1.41 -1.77
CA GLU A 95 -10.92 2.83 -1.59
C GLU A 95 -12.41 3.13 -1.35
N ASN A 96 -13.29 2.28 -1.87
CA ASN A 96 -14.73 2.34 -1.67
C ASN A 96 -15.20 1.63 -0.38
N GLY A 97 -14.29 0.95 0.33
CA GLY A 97 -14.62 0.17 1.52
C GLY A 97 -15.33 -1.16 1.24
N GLU A 98 -15.36 -1.61 -0.02
CA GLU A 98 -15.97 -2.89 -0.41
C GLU A 98 -15.15 -4.10 0.06
N ILE A 99 -13.85 -3.90 0.30
CA ILE A 99 -12.94 -4.93 0.79
C ILE A 99 -12.51 -4.61 2.21
N ASN A 100 -12.80 -5.53 3.14
CA ASN A 100 -12.29 -5.49 4.50
C ASN A 100 -11.21 -6.57 4.68
N TRP A 101 -9.95 -6.19 4.42
CA TRP A 101 -8.81 -7.09 4.53
C TRP A 101 -8.65 -7.70 5.91
N LYS A 102 -8.91 -6.94 6.98
CA LYS A 102 -8.79 -7.43 8.36
C LYS A 102 -9.69 -8.63 8.59
N ARG A 103 -10.95 -8.54 8.13
CA ARG A 103 -11.91 -9.64 8.22
C ARG A 103 -11.55 -10.82 7.32
N MET A 104 -11.07 -10.54 6.12
CA MET A 104 -10.75 -11.58 5.15
C MET A 104 -9.54 -12.41 5.58
N PHE A 105 -8.52 -11.77 6.15
CA PHE A 105 -7.32 -12.45 6.62
C PHE A 105 -7.44 -13.02 8.02
N SER A 106 -8.25 -12.47 8.93
CA SER A 106 -8.37 -13.00 10.29
C SER A 106 -8.76 -14.48 10.33
N THR A 107 -9.64 -14.92 9.44
CA THR A 107 -10.09 -16.32 9.37
C THR A 107 -9.02 -17.23 8.77
N ALA A 108 -8.37 -16.79 7.69
CA ALA A 108 -7.32 -17.56 7.02
C ALA A 108 -6.05 -17.69 7.88
N THR A 109 -5.68 -16.64 8.62
CA THR A 109 -4.54 -16.66 9.52
C THR A 109 -4.79 -17.60 10.71
N TYR A 110 -6.01 -17.68 11.24
CA TYR A 110 -6.31 -18.57 12.35
C TYR A 110 -6.11 -20.05 11.97
N GLN A 111 -6.63 -20.46 10.81
CA GLN A 111 -6.50 -21.83 10.31
C GLN A 111 -5.04 -22.19 9.96
N ALA A 112 -4.31 -21.26 9.35
CA ALA A 112 -2.91 -21.50 9.00
C ALA A 112 -2.00 -21.58 10.25
N VAL A 113 -2.29 -20.82 11.31
CA VAL A 113 -1.50 -20.82 12.55
C VAL A 113 -1.75 -22.09 13.37
N SER A 114 -2.95 -22.68 13.34
CA SER A 114 -3.24 -23.92 14.07
C SER A 114 -2.48 -25.15 13.56
N GLU A 115 -1.97 -25.11 12.33
CA GLU A 115 -1.21 -26.21 11.72
C GLU A 115 0.32 -26.02 11.84
N GLN A 116 0.78 -24.89 12.39
CA GLN A 116 2.21 -24.58 12.51
C GLN A 116 2.83 -25.06 13.82
N SER A 117 4.14 -25.35 13.78
CA SER A 117 4.93 -25.68 14.97
C SER A 117 5.06 -24.47 15.91
N ILE A 118 5.26 -24.73 17.21
CA ILE A 118 5.40 -23.67 18.22
C ILE A 118 6.58 -22.74 17.91
N ASP A 119 7.71 -23.28 17.45
CA ASP A 119 8.87 -22.48 17.03
C ASP A 119 8.55 -21.47 15.91
N SER A 120 7.70 -21.89 14.95
CA SER A 120 7.26 -21.04 13.85
C SER A 120 6.36 -19.91 14.36
N VAL A 121 5.45 -20.23 15.28
CA VAL A 121 4.57 -19.25 15.93
C VAL A 121 5.38 -18.24 16.75
N LEU A 122 6.33 -18.70 17.57
CA LEU A 122 7.21 -17.83 18.36
C LEU A 122 8.11 -16.95 17.47
N SER A 123 8.58 -17.48 16.34
CA SER A 123 9.35 -16.70 15.36
C SER A 123 8.50 -15.63 14.68
N LEU A 124 7.22 -15.92 14.41
CA LEU A 124 6.27 -14.93 13.88
C LEU A 124 5.96 -13.82 14.90
N MET A 125 5.96 -14.12 16.20
CA MET A 125 5.78 -13.07 17.22
C MET A 125 6.89 -12.03 17.18
N LYS A 126 8.12 -12.40 16.82
CA LYS A 126 9.25 -11.45 16.68
C LYS A 126 8.99 -10.41 15.61
N SER A 127 8.33 -10.75 14.50
CA SER A 127 8.05 -9.79 13.42
C SER A 127 6.92 -8.80 13.77
N ARG A 128 6.08 -9.13 14.75
CA ARG A 128 5.02 -8.26 15.26
C ARG A 128 5.48 -7.38 16.44
N PHE A 129 6.73 -7.54 16.87
CA PHE A 129 7.32 -6.74 17.92
C PHE A 129 7.55 -5.30 17.45
N LYS A 130 7.06 -4.33 18.23
CA LYS A 130 7.29 -2.90 18.00
C LYS A 130 8.40 -2.43 18.92
N ALA A 131 9.58 -2.19 18.34
CA ALA A 131 10.77 -1.84 19.10
C ALA A 131 10.63 -0.48 19.82
N GLU A 132 9.87 0.43 19.23
CA GLU A 132 9.61 1.77 19.77
C GLU A 132 8.88 1.73 21.11
N ASP A 133 7.95 0.77 21.27
CA ASP A 133 7.13 0.61 22.48
C ASP A 133 7.86 -0.17 23.60
N ALA A 134 9.01 -0.79 23.29
CA ALA A 134 9.72 -1.70 24.20
C ALA A 134 11.02 -1.12 24.75
N ASN A 135 11.28 0.18 24.56
CA ASN A 135 12.50 0.80 25.03
C ASN A 135 12.62 0.72 26.57
N GLY A 136 13.72 0.14 27.05
CA GLY A 136 13.97 -0.04 28.49
C GLY A 136 13.16 -1.13 29.19
N VAL A 137 12.39 -1.94 28.46
CA VAL A 137 11.60 -3.05 29.02
C VAL A 137 12.29 -4.38 28.75
N THR A 138 12.68 -5.08 29.81
CA THR A 138 13.17 -6.46 29.74
C THR A 138 12.13 -7.39 30.31
N LEU A 139 11.55 -8.25 29.48
CA LEU A 139 10.57 -9.27 29.89
C LEU A 139 11.07 -10.65 29.47
N SER A 140 11.11 -11.58 30.42
CA SER A 140 11.42 -13.00 30.17
C SER A 140 10.22 -13.84 30.52
N VAL A 141 9.75 -14.65 29.57
CA VAL A 141 8.59 -15.54 29.74
C VAL A 141 9.02 -16.95 29.38
N LYS A 142 8.80 -17.88 30.31
CA LYS A 142 8.99 -19.32 30.07
C LYS A 142 7.62 -19.94 29.78
N VAL A 143 7.51 -20.61 28.64
CA VAL A 143 6.26 -21.24 28.19
C VAL A 143 6.50 -22.75 28.10
N GLN A 144 5.58 -23.54 28.65
CA GLN A 144 5.56 -24.99 28.53
C GLN A 144 4.23 -25.40 27.92
N VAL A 145 4.27 -26.17 26.83
CA VAL A 145 3.07 -26.62 26.12
C VAL A 145 2.93 -28.12 26.29
N ALA A 146 1.78 -28.56 26.80
CA ALA A 146 1.58 -29.90 27.38
C ALA A 146 1.72 -31.08 26.40
N ASN A 147 1.78 -30.83 25.09
CA ASN A 147 1.77 -31.86 24.04
C ASN A 147 3.01 -31.83 23.11
N GLU A 148 4.10 -31.16 23.49
CA GLU A 148 5.37 -31.22 22.76
C GLU A 148 6.51 -31.75 23.64
N LYS A 149 7.45 -32.47 23.01
CA LYS A 149 8.66 -32.96 23.67
C LYS A 149 9.50 -31.76 24.13
N PRO A 150 9.96 -31.72 25.39
CA PRO A 150 10.80 -30.62 25.85
C PRO A 150 12.13 -30.60 25.07
N LEU A 151 12.60 -29.39 24.79
CA LEU A 151 13.96 -29.11 24.32
C LEU A 151 15.01 -29.59 25.34
#